data_AF-A0AAF3E8J7-F1
#
_entry.id   AF-A0AAF3E8J7-F1
#
_cell.length_a   1.000
_cell.length_b   1.000
_cell.length_c   1.000
_cell.angle_alpha   90.00
_cell.angle_beta   90.00
_cell.angle_gamma   90.00
#
_symmetry.space_group_name_H-M   'P 1'
#
loop_
_entity.id
_entity.type
_entity.pdbx_description
1 polymer ?
#
loop_
_entity_poly.entity_id
_entity_poly.type
_entity_poly.pdbx_seq_one_letter_code
_entity_poly.pdbx_strand_id
1 'polypeptide(L)'
;MSTFLTATTCYLVKKERFLRANRSIHTELWSKRLCGKSIEYNGFPLKNDSDQRRDQTTLPKDWNFLAVVREPISRFISGYINKCIIERQSRTKYAKNCYSCAGNMTCFVGKLYKNAKMFVQAKGKKYLSYEGKHFFPQTWYCAFNQFPYSIVHYGDSALARINMTQQIIAFLKKARVQQISRAFLGIASVALVIFVIVNTPENYMPAMIEMKARSGISELGRLSLEVSAECSLDRDSPCLPPLVNKTSTWVVSHGNKLAFCKIEKVMSTFMTATLCYLNRSKEFLAKGRNIHTDTWFIRFCGGEIEIEGRYNVLPVNYSLAAVIRHPITRFLSGFMDKCVYEQKQSPKLCYNCQRNLSCFLDNFYKKGRRFSNNPFGPDYEQKHFLPQNWYCPFRAQQYFIVPYGDDAFGKVVMKEKFLDVIRAANGTDEQLEYIEKELNYKSPHATKKNDLKNVYLKKLLATPELFKKFLHIFYYDFIFFGIPLPGLEPSNES
;
A
#
# COMPACT_ATOMS: atom_id res chain seq x y z
N MET A 1 -10.65 12.63 -2.15
CA MET A 1 -9.72 13.68 -1.67
C MET A 1 -10.42 15.00 -1.30
N SER A 2 -11.41 15.49 -2.06
CA SER A 2 -12.18 16.70 -1.68
C SER A 2 -12.80 16.62 -0.29
N THR A 3 -13.37 15.47 0.08
CA THR A 3 -13.92 15.22 1.42
C THR A 3 -12.88 15.27 2.53
N PHE A 4 -11.66 14.79 2.27
CA PHE A 4 -10.54 14.86 3.21
C PHE A 4 -10.15 16.31 3.48
N LEU A 5 -9.97 17.13 2.44
CA LEU A 5 -9.70 18.56 2.59
C LEU A 5 -10.81 19.28 3.35
N THR A 6 -12.07 18.91 3.09
CA THR A 6 -13.21 19.46 3.83
C THR A 6 -13.14 19.10 5.32
N ALA A 7 -12.82 17.84 5.64
CA ALA A 7 -12.71 17.37 7.01
C ALA A 7 -11.51 18.00 7.74
N THR A 8 -10.36 18.13 7.09
CA THR A 8 -9.19 18.86 7.59
C THR A 8 -9.55 20.32 7.89
N THR A 9 -10.22 20.99 6.97
CA THR A 9 -10.66 22.39 7.16
C THR A 9 -11.68 22.50 8.29
N CYS A 10 -12.61 21.55 8.38
CA CYS A 10 -13.58 21.47 9.48
C CYS A 10 -12.91 21.33 10.84
N TYR A 11 -11.89 20.47 10.95
CA TYR A 11 -11.09 20.34 12.16
C TYR A 11 -10.36 21.64 12.51
N LEU A 12 -9.75 22.32 11.53
CA LEU A 12 -9.03 23.56 11.76
C LEU A 12 -9.95 24.70 12.21
N VAL A 13 -11.14 24.82 11.62
CA VAL A 13 -12.08 25.93 11.89
C VAL A 13 -12.97 25.65 13.10
N LYS A 14 -13.33 24.38 13.35
CA LYS A 14 -14.30 23.97 14.38
C LYS A 14 -13.74 22.82 15.26
N LYS A 15 -12.49 22.95 15.70
CA LYS A 15 -11.74 21.94 16.47
C LYS A 15 -12.55 21.25 17.58
N GLU A 16 -13.09 22.01 18.53
CA GLU A 16 -13.85 21.46 19.66
C GLU A 16 -15.12 20.70 19.25
N ARG A 17 -15.80 21.17 18.19
CA ARG A 17 -16.97 20.49 17.65
C ARG A 17 -16.57 19.21 16.92
N PHE A 18 -15.45 19.24 16.20
CA PHE A 18 -14.92 18.09 15.47
C PHE A 18 -14.47 16.96 16.41
N LEU A 19 -13.74 17.32 17.48
CA LEU A 19 -13.28 16.38 18.50
C LEU A 19 -14.43 15.79 19.31
N ARG A 20 -15.37 16.61 19.79
CA ARG A 20 -16.55 16.13 20.55
C ARG A 20 -17.45 15.18 19.76
N ALA A 21 -17.56 15.39 18.45
CA ALA A 21 -18.35 14.51 17.59
C ALA A 21 -17.65 13.16 17.29
N ASN A 22 -16.48 12.90 17.90
CA ASN A 22 -15.64 11.72 17.71
C ASN A 22 -15.45 11.38 16.21
N ARG A 23 -15.25 12.43 15.40
CA ARG A 23 -15.15 12.30 13.94
C ARG A 23 -13.71 12.05 13.57
N SER A 24 -13.54 11.20 12.57
CA SER A 24 -12.25 10.99 11.93
C SER A 24 -12.20 11.75 10.61
N ILE A 25 -11.05 12.36 10.34
CA ILE A 25 -10.77 13.02 9.07
C ILE A 25 -10.75 12.01 7.90
N HIS A 26 -10.44 10.74 8.17
CA HIS A 26 -10.34 9.68 7.16
C HIS A 26 -11.68 8.96 6.89
N THR A 27 -12.63 8.96 7.83
CA THR A 27 -13.95 8.29 7.65
C THR A 27 -15.09 9.24 7.28
N GLU A 28 -14.82 10.54 7.13
CA GLU A 28 -15.81 11.51 6.68
C GLU A 28 -16.34 11.15 5.28
N LEU A 29 -17.65 10.94 5.18
CA LEU A 29 -18.36 10.72 3.91
C LEU A 29 -19.00 12.02 3.44
N TRP A 30 -18.99 12.27 2.13
CA TRP A 30 -19.58 13.49 1.54
C TRP A 30 -21.03 13.77 1.99
N SER A 31 -21.84 12.72 2.14
CA SER A 31 -23.24 12.79 2.55
C SER A 31 -23.44 13.05 4.04
N LYS A 32 -22.41 12.83 4.87
CA LYS A 32 -22.51 12.92 6.34
C LYS A 32 -21.58 13.98 6.93
N ARG A 33 -21.04 14.91 6.13
CA ARG A 33 -19.96 15.82 6.56
C ARG A 33 -20.37 16.72 7.72
N LEU A 34 -19.55 16.77 8.77
CA LEU A 34 -19.85 17.50 10.02
C LEU A 34 -20.03 19.00 9.78
N CYS A 35 -19.10 19.63 9.05
CA CYS A 35 -19.20 21.06 8.74
C CYS A 35 -20.03 21.34 7.49
N GLY A 36 -20.11 20.40 6.53
CA GLY A 36 -20.87 20.56 5.29
C GLY A 36 -20.68 21.96 4.66
N LYS A 37 -21.80 22.62 4.34
CA LYS A 37 -21.81 23.95 3.70
C LYS A 37 -21.27 25.10 4.57
N SER A 38 -21.03 24.91 5.87
CA SER A 38 -20.55 26.00 6.75
C SER A 38 -19.10 26.44 6.49
N ILE A 39 -18.37 25.65 5.69
CA ILE A 39 -16.98 25.92 5.31
C ILE A 39 -16.77 25.85 3.79
N GLU A 40 -17.85 25.73 3.00
CA GLU A 40 -17.80 25.64 1.55
C GLU A 40 -18.48 26.86 0.94
N TYR A 41 -17.71 27.68 0.23
CA TYR A 41 -18.19 28.93 -0.35
C TYR A 41 -17.93 28.97 -1.85
N ASN A 42 -18.90 29.49 -2.62
CA ASN A 42 -18.77 29.73 -4.06
C ASN A 42 -18.11 31.11 -4.32
N GLY A 43 -17.00 31.39 -3.63
CA GLY A 43 -16.36 32.71 -3.53
C GLY A 43 -15.91 32.99 -2.11
N PHE A 44 -15.28 34.14 -1.86
CA PHE A 44 -14.86 34.48 -0.50
C PHE A 44 -15.95 35.21 0.27
N PRO A 45 -16.24 34.79 1.51
CA PRO A 45 -17.21 35.50 2.34
C PRO A 45 -16.60 36.81 2.83
N LEU A 46 -17.04 37.94 2.27
CA LEU A 46 -16.78 39.25 2.86
C LEU A 46 -17.62 39.39 4.13
N LYS A 47 -17.02 39.89 5.21
CA LYS A 47 -17.76 40.24 6.43
C LYS A 47 -18.66 41.43 6.11
N ASN A 48 -19.95 41.20 6.30
CA ASN A 48 -21.08 42.12 6.20
C ASN A 48 -21.77 42.18 4.82
N ASP A 49 -23.00 41.64 4.88
CA ASP A 49 -24.22 42.23 4.34
C ASP A 49 -24.68 41.87 2.91
N SER A 50 -26.00 41.84 2.86
CA SER A 50 -27.05 41.60 1.85
C SER A 50 -26.84 41.98 0.38
N ASP A 51 -25.62 42.26 -0.09
CA ASP A 51 -25.40 42.74 -1.45
C ASP A 51 -24.53 41.77 -2.27
N GLN A 52 -25.18 40.86 -3.00
CA GLN A 52 -24.55 39.83 -3.86
C GLN A 52 -23.81 40.39 -5.09
N ARG A 53 -23.44 41.68 -5.13
CA ARG A 53 -22.74 42.28 -6.27
C ARG A 53 -21.74 43.34 -5.81
N ARG A 54 -20.67 42.93 -5.13
CA ARG A 54 -19.45 43.74 -5.04
C ARG A 54 -18.19 42.86 -5.16
N ASP A 55 -17.17 43.50 -5.69
CA ASP A 55 -16.12 42.98 -6.57
C ASP A 55 -15.28 41.80 -6.01
N GLN A 56 -15.00 40.79 -6.85
CA GLN A 56 -14.24 39.57 -6.51
C GLN A 56 -12.74 39.81 -6.31
N THR A 57 -12.29 41.06 -6.36
CA THR A 57 -10.90 41.46 -6.61
C THR A 57 -10.07 41.75 -5.37
N THR A 58 -10.67 41.98 -4.19
CA THR A 58 -9.91 42.29 -2.98
C THR A 58 -10.05 41.22 -1.92
N LEU A 59 -9.26 40.16 -2.12
CA LEU A 59 -9.00 39.13 -1.15
C LEU A 59 -7.90 39.54 -0.16
N PRO A 60 -7.97 39.15 1.12
CA PRO A 60 -6.99 39.61 2.09
C PRO A 60 -5.59 39.06 1.76
N LYS A 61 -4.60 39.97 1.67
CA LYS A 61 -3.21 39.68 1.26
C LYS A 61 -2.48 38.70 2.18
N ASP A 62 -3.04 38.40 3.34
CA ASP A 62 -2.53 37.53 4.41
C ASP A 62 -2.98 36.07 4.28
N TRP A 63 -3.75 35.71 3.25
CA TRP A 63 -4.26 34.34 3.09
C TRP A 63 -3.23 33.40 2.44
N ASN A 64 -3.18 32.16 2.94
CA ASN A 64 -2.40 31.08 2.34
C ASN A 64 -3.31 30.18 1.50
N PHE A 65 -2.99 30.02 0.22
CA PHE A 65 -3.79 29.25 -0.72
C PHE A 65 -3.18 27.86 -0.94
N LEU A 66 -3.98 26.80 -0.80
CA LEU A 66 -3.59 25.42 -1.04
C LEU A 66 -4.48 24.83 -2.13
N ALA A 67 -3.88 24.19 -3.13
CA ALA A 67 -4.60 23.38 -4.09
C ALA A 67 -4.02 21.98 -4.14
N VAL A 68 -4.89 20.97 -4.06
CA VAL A 68 -4.51 19.58 -4.30
C VAL A 68 -4.87 19.23 -5.73
N VAL A 69 -3.87 18.91 -6.54
CA VAL A 69 -4.02 18.53 -7.94
C VAL A 69 -3.67 17.06 -8.12
N ARG A 70 -4.33 16.40 -9.07
CA ARG A 70 -4.03 15.00 -9.47
C ARG A 70 -3.53 14.96 -10.90
N GLU A 71 -2.73 13.96 -11.25
CA GLU A 71 -2.35 13.69 -12.64
C GLU A 71 -3.64 13.59 -13.52
N PRO A 72 -3.72 14.36 -14.63
CA PRO A 72 -4.95 14.49 -15.42
C PRO A 72 -5.57 13.18 -15.90
N ILE A 73 -4.77 12.22 -16.39
CA ILE A 73 -5.28 10.95 -16.92
C ILE A 73 -5.83 10.09 -15.79
N SER A 74 -5.07 9.91 -14.71
CA SER A 74 -5.48 9.18 -13.51
C SER A 74 -6.77 9.77 -12.91
N ARG A 75 -6.87 11.11 -12.82
CA ARG A 75 -8.10 11.79 -12.39
C ARG A 75 -9.27 11.49 -13.31
N PHE A 76 -9.07 11.59 -14.63
CA PHE A 76 -10.10 11.36 -15.63
C PHE A 76 -10.63 9.93 -15.55
N ILE A 77 -9.73 8.93 -15.58
CA ILE A 77 -10.09 7.50 -15.54
C ILE A 77 -10.82 7.16 -14.24
N SER A 78 -10.28 7.59 -13.10
CA SER A 78 -10.90 7.37 -11.80
C SER A 78 -12.29 8.02 -11.70
N GLY A 79 -12.45 9.23 -12.24
CA GLY A 79 -13.73 9.90 -12.36
C GLY A 79 -14.70 9.11 -13.26
N TYR A 80 -14.21 8.62 -14.40
CA TYR A 80 -15.01 7.92 -15.40
C TYR A 80 -15.56 6.60 -14.84
N ILE A 81 -14.71 5.80 -14.23
CA ILE A 81 -15.09 4.55 -13.57
C ILE A 81 -16.13 4.84 -12.48
N ASN A 82 -15.86 5.78 -11.59
CA ASN A 82 -16.76 6.07 -10.47
C ASN A 82 -18.12 6.61 -10.94
N LYS A 83 -18.12 7.63 -11.81
CA LYS A 83 -19.32 8.39 -12.19
C LYS A 83 -20.09 7.81 -13.35
N CYS A 84 -19.41 7.15 -14.28
CA CYS A 84 -20.00 6.67 -15.54
C CYS A 84 -20.25 5.17 -15.56
N ILE A 85 -19.48 4.39 -14.79
CA ILE A 85 -19.61 2.93 -14.73
C ILE A 85 -20.32 2.52 -13.43
N ILE A 86 -19.71 2.75 -12.27
CA ILE A 86 -20.21 2.26 -10.96
C ILE A 86 -21.52 2.94 -10.54
N GLU A 87 -21.58 4.27 -10.55
CA GLU A 87 -22.80 4.99 -10.13
C GLU A 87 -23.99 4.72 -11.05
N ARG A 88 -23.73 4.42 -12.33
CA ARG A 88 -24.76 4.12 -13.33
C ARG A 88 -25.37 2.73 -13.12
N GLN A 89 -24.58 1.74 -12.74
CA GLN A 89 -25.05 0.38 -12.45
C GLN A 89 -25.84 0.28 -11.14
N SER A 90 -25.51 1.12 -10.15
CA SER A 90 -26.06 1.03 -8.79
C SER A 90 -27.36 1.80 -8.55
N ARG A 91 -27.77 2.75 -9.41
CA ARG A 91 -28.96 3.61 -9.18
C ARG A 91 -29.71 4.00 -10.45
N THR A 92 -31.02 3.74 -10.49
CA THR A 92 -31.93 4.14 -11.58
C THR A 92 -31.91 5.65 -11.86
N LYS A 93 -31.66 6.49 -10.84
CA LYS A 93 -31.56 7.95 -10.95
C LYS A 93 -30.41 8.45 -11.83
N TYR A 94 -29.38 7.64 -12.06
CA TYR A 94 -28.15 8.04 -12.78
C TYR A 94 -28.01 7.40 -14.16
N ALA A 95 -29.05 6.73 -14.67
CA ALA A 95 -29.04 6.08 -15.99
C ALA A 95 -28.70 7.04 -17.15
N LYS A 96 -29.00 8.34 -17.00
CA LYS A 96 -28.71 9.39 -17.98
C LYS A 96 -27.35 10.09 -17.78
N ASN A 97 -26.63 9.80 -16.69
CA ASN A 97 -25.30 10.37 -16.46
C ASN A 97 -24.32 9.96 -17.57
N CYS A 98 -23.27 10.77 -17.71
CA CYS A 98 -22.22 10.60 -18.70
C CYS A 98 -22.77 10.66 -20.12
N TYR A 99 -23.67 11.63 -20.32
CA TYR A 99 -24.25 12.00 -21.60
C TYR A 99 -24.92 10.84 -22.36
N SER A 100 -25.44 9.85 -21.61
CA SER A 100 -26.02 8.62 -22.15
C SER A 100 -25.09 7.82 -23.07
N CYS A 101 -23.77 7.88 -22.86
CA CYS A 101 -22.79 7.17 -23.69
C CYS A 101 -22.62 5.67 -23.36
N ALA A 102 -23.36 5.14 -22.37
CA ALA A 102 -23.41 3.71 -22.04
C ALA A 102 -22.03 3.03 -21.89
N GLY A 103 -21.05 3.72 -21.31
CA GLY A 103 -19.69 3.18 -21.10
C GLY A 103 -18.73 3.40 -22.28
N ASN A 104 -19.18 3.91 -23.42
CA ASN A 104 -18.32 4.29 -24.54
C ASN A 104 -17.54 5.59 -24.23
N MET A 105 -16.23 5.44 -23.99
CA MET A 105 -15.35 6.55 -23.60
C MET A 105 -15.16 7.57 -24.73
N THR A 106 -15.10 7.12 -26.00
CA THR A 106 -14.99 8.01 -27.17
C THR A 106 -16.20 8.93 -27.28
N CYS A 107 -17.41 8.38 -27.14
CA CYS A 107 -18.66 9.15 -27.07
C CYS A 107 -18.61 10.17 -25.92
N PHE A 108 -18.21 9.71 -24.73
CA PHE A 108 -18.18 10.54 -23.53
C PHE A 108 -17.22 11.72 -23.69
N VAL A 109 -15.98 11.46 -24.11
CA VAL A 109 -14.95 12.49 -24.34
C VAL A 109 -15.42 13.48 -25.41
N GLY A 110 -16.00 13.00 -26.51
CA GLY A 110 -16.53 13.87 -27.57
C GLY A 110 -17.62 14.82 -27.06
N LYS A 111 -18.59 14.31 -26.29
CA LYS A 111 -19.66 15.13 -25.68
C LYS A 111 -19.14 16.04 -24.56
N LEU A 112 -18.18 15.57 -23.76
CA LEU A 112 -17.52 16.37 -22.73
C LEU A 112 -16.80 17.57 -23.36
N TYR A 113 -16.04 17.34 -24.43
CA TYR A 113 -15.34 18.39 -25.16
C TYR A 113 -16.28 19.42 -25.78
N LYS A 114 -17.39 18.97 -26.40
CA LYS A 114 -18.43 19.88 -26.92
C LYS A 114 -19.04 20.74 -25.79
N ASN A 115 -19.34 20.14 -24.64
CA ASN A 115 -19.83 20.88 -23.48
C ASN A 115 -18.80 21.86 -22.92
N ALA A 116 -17.52 21.48 -22.87
CA ALA A 116 -16.43 22.37 -22.45
C ALA A 116 -16.31 23.58 -23.39
N LYS A 117 -16.39 23.39 -24.71
CA LYS A 117 -16.43 24.49 -25.69
C LYS A 117 -17.60 25.44 -25.46
N MET A 118 -18.81 24.90 -25.27
CA MET A 118 -20.00 25.72 -25.00
C MET A 118 -19.88 26.49 -23.68
N PHE A 119 -19.27 25.89 -22.65
CA PHE A 119 -19.03 26.54 -21.37
C PHE A 119 -18.07 27.73 -21.52
N VAL A 120 -16.99 27.57 -22.29
CA VAL A 120 -16.04 28.65 -22.61
C VAL A 120 -16.70 29.75 -23.43
N GLN A 121 -17.48 29.40 -24.47
CA GLN A 121 -18.24 30.37 -25.28
C GLN A 121 -19.22 31.19 -24.43
N ALA A 122 -19.87 30.54 -23.45
CA ALA A 122 -20.73 31.20 -22.49
C ALA A 122 -19.96 32.03 -21.43
N LYS A 123 -18.63 32.17 -21.55
CA LYS A 123 -17.76 32.84 -20.58
C LYS A 123 -17.96 32.33 -19.15
N GLY A 124 -18.19 31.02 -18.99
CA GLY A 124 -18.45 30.39 -17.70
C GLY A 124 -19.79 30.76 -17.04
N LYS A 125 -20.67 31.51 -17.72
CA LYS A 125 -22.00 31.91 -17.19
C LYS A 125 -23.04 30.80 -17.23
N LYS A 126 -22.76 29.69 -17.92
CA LYS A 126 -23.65 28.53 -17.99
C LYS A 126 -23.46 27.64 -16.77
N TYR A 127 -24.54 27.09 -16.22
CA TYR A 127 -24.46 26.14 -15.10
C TYR A 127 -23.54 24.96 -15.44
N LEU A 128 -22.62 24.66 -14.52
CA LEU A 128 -21.67 23.55 -14.65
C LEU A 128 -22.42 22.23 -14.53
N SER A 129 -22.44 21.44 -15.61
CA SER A 129 -23.09 20.12 -15.62
C SER A 129 -22.48 19.17 -14.60
N TYR A 130 -23.18 18.07 -14.28
CA TYR A 130 -22.65 17.04 -13.37
C TYR A 130 -21.30 16.51 -13.86
N GLU A 131 -21.22 16.17 -15.14
CA GLU A 131 -19.99 15.75 -15.81
C GLU A 131 -18.98 16.90 -15.83
N GLY A 132 -19.43 18.13 -16.07
CA GLY A 132 -18.59 19.33 -15.98
C GLY A 132 -17.82 19.36 -14.67
N LYS A 133 -18.52 19.26 -13.53
CA LYS A 133 -17.99 19.27 -12.15
C LYS A 133 -16.95 18.19 -11.84
N HIS A 134 -16.99 17.08 -12.56
CA HIS A 134 -16.10 15.94 -12.30
C HIS A 134 -14.95 15.84 -13.30
N PHE A 135 -15.14 16.30 -14.54
CA PHE A 135 -14.23 15.99 -15.65
C PHE A 135 -13.61 17.20 -16.34
N PHE A 136 -14.11 18.42 -16.11
CA PHE A 136 -13.43 19.61 -16.66
C PHE A 136 -12.01 19.78 -16.10
N PRO A 137 -11.14 20.52 -16.80
CA PRO A 137 -9.77 20.77 -16.38
C PRO A 137 -9.70 21.30 -14.94
N GLN A 138 -8.75 20.81 -14.15
CA GLN A 138 -8.58 21.24 -12.75
C GLN A 138 -8.28 22.74 -12.64
N THR A 139 -7.62 23.29 -13.65
CA THR A 139 -7.31 24.72 -13.75
C THR A 139 -8.55 25.61 -13.85
N TRP A 140 -9.73 25.07 -14.14
CA TRP A 140 -10.97 25.84 -14.27
C TRP A 140 -11.71 26.01 -12.93
N TYR A 141 -11.27 25.35 -11.86
CA TYR A 141 -11.94 25.36 -10.56
C TYR A 141 -11.35 26.34 -9.55
N CYS A 142 -10.11 26.77 -9.75
CA CYS A 142 -9.43 27.70 -8.85
C CYS A 142 -8.83 28.86 -9.65
N ALA A 143 -8.72 30.02 -9.03
CA ALA A 143 -8.16 31.22 -9.64
C ALA A 143 -6.61 31.20 -9.59
N PHE A 144 -6.01 30.18 -10.20
CA PHE A 144 -4.56 29.94 -10.19
C PHE A 144 -3.74 31.11 -10.75
N ASN A 145 -4.34 31.93 -11.62
CA ASN A 145 -3.73 33.12 -12.20
C ASN A 145 -3.85 34.37 -11.31
N GLN A 146 -4.67 34.32 -10.26
CA GLN A 146 -4.91 35.47 -9.37
C GLN A 146 -4.20 35.33 -8.03
N PHE A 147 -3.95 34.10 -7.56
CA PHE A 147 -3.40 33.85 -6.22
C PHE A 147 -2.20 32.90 -6.22
N PRO A 148 -1.26 33.08 -5.28
CA PRO A 148 -0.10 32.21 -5.14
C PRO A 148 -0.46 30.92 -4.39
N TYR A 149 -0.97 29.93 -5.14
CA TYR A 149 -1.28 28.61 -4.58
C TYR A 149 -0.01 27.81 -4.29
N SER A 150 0.04 27.20 -3.10
CA SER A 150 0.88 26.04 -2.85
C SER A 150 0.20 24.82 -3.47
N ILE A 151 0.84 24.23 -4.47
CA ILE A 151 0.32 23.08 -5.20
C ILE A 151 0.79 21.80 -4.53
N VAL A 152 -0.15 20.90 -4.25
CA VAL A 152 0.12 19.58 -3.70
C VAL A 152 -0.32 18.52 -4.70
N HIS A 153 0.60 17.64 -5.06
CA HIS A 153 0.32 16.57 -6.01
C HIS A 153 -0.19 15.33 -5.29
N TYR A 154 -1.44 14.95 -5.56
CA TYR A 154 -2.02 13.68 -5.15
C TYR A 154 -1.72 12.61 -6.20
N GLY A 155 -1.21 11.47 -5.74
CA GLY A 155 -1.07 10.26 -6.53
C GLY A 155 -1.57 9.02 -5.79
N ASP A 156 -1.81 7.96 -6.56
CA ASP A 156 -2.44 6.74 -6.07
C ASP A 156 -1.43 5.73 -5.47
N SER A 157 -0.13 6.02 -5.53
CA SER A 157 0.90 5.21 -4.87
C SER A 157 1.06 5.61 -3.39
N ALA A 158 1.55 4.68 -2.57
CA ALA A 158 1.84 4.96 -1.17
C ALA A 158 2.86 6.10 -1.03
N LEU A 159 3.89 6.12 -1.87
CA LEU A 159 4.89 7.19 -1.91
C LEU A 159 4.27 8.55 -2.28
N ALA A 160 3.39 8.60 -3.28
CA ALA A 160 2.72 9.83 -3.65
C ALA A 160 1.80 10.36 -2.54
N ARG A 161 1.17 9.46 -1.77
CA ARG A 161 0.36 9.84 -0.60
C ARG A 161 1.21 10.35 0.59
N ILE A 162 2.40 9.79 0.79
CA ILE A 162 3.37 10.28 1.79
C ILE A 162 3.88 11.66 1.39
N ASN A 163 4.31 11.84 0.14
CA ASN A 163 4.77 13.12 -0.39
C ASN A 163 3.67 14.18 -0.28
N MET A 164 2.43 13.85 -0.64
CA MET A 164 1.28 14.72 -0.45
C MET A 164 1.14 15.13 1.03
N THR A 165 1.23 14.18 1.95
CA THR A 165 1.11 14.45 3.39
C THR A 165 2.19 15.41 3.88
N GLN A 166 3.44 15.20 3.46
CA GLN A 166 4.55 16.09 3.79
C GLN A 166 4.34 17.49 3.24
N GLN A 167 3.88 17.61 1.99
CA GLN A 167 3.58 18.91 1.37
C GLN A 167 2.44 19.64 2.09
N ILE A 168 1.40 18.93 2.54
CA ILE A 168 0.33 19.51 3.36
C ILE A 168 0.87 19.97 4.72
N ILE A 169 1.69 19.17 5.40
CA ILE A 169 2.29 19.55 6.69
C ILE A 169 3.18 20.79 6.52
N ALA A 170 4.00 20.83 5.46
CA ALA A 170 4.84 21.98 5.14
C ALA A 170 3.99 23.24 4.89
N PHE A 171 2.89 23.11 4.15
CA PHE A 171 1.94 24.20 3.96
C PHE A 171 1.32 24.67 5.28
N LEU A 172 0.87 23.77 6.15
CA LEU A 172 0.29 24.11 7.45
C LEU A 172 1.31 24.78 8.38
N LYS A 173 2.60 24.42 8.27
CA LYS A 173 3.69 25.13 8.96
C LYS A 173 3.83 26.56 8.45
N LYS A 174 3.86 26.77 7.13
CA LYS A 174 3.91 28.09 6.50
C LYS A 174 2.70 28.95 6.90
N ALA A 175 1.53 28.35 6.98
CA ALA A 175 0.28 29.01 7.39
C ALA A 175 0.16 29.24 8.92
N ARG A 176 1.23 29.01 9.70
CA ARG A 176 1.29 29.22 11.16
C ARG A 176 0.22 28.48 11.96
N VAL A 177 -0.22 27.31 11.48
CA VAL A 177 -1.16 26.45 12.21
C VAL A 177 -0.48 25.90 13.48
N GLN A 178 -1.20 25.92 14.61
CA GLN A 178 -0.69 25.44 15.90
C GLN A 178 -0.12 24.02 15.82
N GLN A 179 0.98 23.78 16.54
CA GLN A 179 1.72 22.52 16.52
C GLN A 179 0.87 21.29 16.84
N ILE A 180 -0.01 21.39 17.84
CA ILE A 180 -0.93 20.32 18.24
C ILE A 180 -1.89 19.96 17.10
N SER A 181 -2.43 20.97 16.41
CA SER A 181 -3.30 20.76 15.25
C SER A 181 -2.53 20.16 14.07
N ARG A 182 -1.25 20.55 13.87
CA ARG A 182 -0.38 19.93 12.84
C ARG A 182 -0.07 18.46 13.14
N ALA A 183 0.19 18.13 14.41
CA ALA A 183 0.46 16.75 14.83
C ALA A 183 -0.77 15.84 14.63
N PHE A 184 -1.95 16.31 15.03
CA PHE A 184 -3.22 15.61 14.79
C PHE A 184 -3.47 15.38 13.29
N LEU A 185 -3.23 16.40 12.45
CA LEU A 185 -3.41 16.30 10.99
C LEU A 185 -2.36 15.42 10.32
N GLY A 186 -1.11 15.42 10.80
CA GLY A 186 -0.07 14.51 10.33
C GLY A 186 -0.42 13.05 10.62
N ILE A 187 -0.84 12.75 11.85
CA ILE A 187 -1.32 11.42 12.25
C ILE A 187 -2.54 11.02 11.42
N ALA A 188 -3.51 11.92 11.22
CA ALA A 188 -4.70 11.65 10.42
C ALA A 188 -4.42 11.43 8.93
N SER A 189 -3.39 12.07 8.36
CA SER A 189 -2.99 11.92 6.96
C SER A 189 -2.26 10.59 6.72
N VAL A 190 -1.37 10.19 7.65
CA VAL A 190 -0.75 8.86 7.66
C VAL A 190 -1.81 7.78 7.87
N ALA A 191 -2.77 8.00 8.76
CA ALA A 191 -3.92 7.13 8.93
C ALA A 191 -4.83 7.06 7.69
N LEU A 192 -4.94 8.12 6.86
CA LEU A 192 -5.65 8.05 5.56
C LEU A 192 -4.90 7.18 4.54
N VAL A 193 -3.57 7.29 4.48
CA VAL A 193 -2.73 6.40 3.64
C VAL A 193 -3.00 4.95 4.04
N ILE A 194 -3.04 4.68 5.35
CA ILE A 194 -3.29 3.34 5.88
C ILE A 194 -4.77 2.93 5.72
N PHE A 195 -5.74 3.82 5.94
CA PHE A 195 -7.18 3.53 5.85
C PHE A 195 -7.64 3.28 4.40
N VAL A 196 -7.10 4.02 3.42
CA VAL A 196 -7.36 3.74 1.99
C VAL A 196 -6.72 2.43 1.55
N ILE A 197 -5.58 2.04 2.13
CA ILE A 197 -4.95 0.74 1.90
C ILE A 197 -5.73 -0.40 2.58
N VAL A 198 -6.35 -0.16 3.72
CA VAL A 198 -7.00 -1.18 4.56
C VAL A 198 -8.51 -1.35 4.29
N ASN A 199 -9.23 -0.32 3.80
CA ASN A 199 -10.70 -0.30 3.70
C ASN A 199 -11.28 -0.08 2.28
N THR A 200 -10.63 -0.55 1.22
CA THR A 200 -11.32 -0.79 -0.06
C THR A 200 -11.59 -2.27 -0.27
N PRO A 201 -12.67 -2.83 0.30
CA PRO A 201 -13.31 -4.02 -0.26
C PRO A 201 -14.19 -3.59 -1.43
N GLU A 202 -14.06 -4.32 -2.54
CA GLU A 202 -14.88 -4.30 -3.75
C GLU A 202 -14.58 -3.23 -4.83
N ASN A 203 -14.39 -3.76 -6.05
CA ASN A 203 -14.22 -3.13 -7.36
C ASN A 203 -12.83 -2.58 -7.73
N TYR A 204 -11.91 -3.49 -8.05
CA TYR A 204 -11.04 -3.34 -9.23
C TYR A 204 -10.74 -4.70 -9.87
N MET A 205 -11.70 -5.19 -10.65
CA MET A 205 -11.57 -5.74 -12.01
C MET A 205 -12.99 -5.66 -12.63
N PRO A 206 -13.21 -5.37 -13.93
CA PRO A 206 -12.25 -5.25 -15.03
C PRO A 206 -12.35 -3.91 -15.80
N ALA A 207 -11.20 -3.29 -16.09
CA ALA A 207 -11.03 -2.37 -17.23
C ALA A 207 -9.54 -2.26 -17.57
N MET A 208 -8.91 -3.41 -17.86
CA MET A 208 -7.65 -3.48 -18.60
C MET A 208 -7.88 -4.30 -19.87
N ILE A 209 -8.79 -3.85 -20.73
CA ILE A 209 -8.92 -4.32 -22.11
C ILE A 209 -9.22 -3.12 -23.01
N GLU A 210 -8.13 -2.55 -23.53
CA GLU A 210 -7.94 -1.87 -24.83
C GLU A 210 -6.89 -0.75 -24.70
N MET A 211 -5.63 -1.14 -24.67
CA MET A 211 -4.56 -0.35 -25.27
C MET A 211 -3.89 -1.23 -26.31
N LYS A 212 -4.30 -1.07 -27.58
CA LYS A 212 -3.57 -1.63 -28.71
C LYS A 212 -2.15 -1.04 -28.73
N ALA A 213 -1.19 -1.95 -28.71
CA ALA A 213 0.26 -1.83 -28.93
C ALA A 213 0.68 -0.72 -29.93
N ARG A 214 1.85 -0.07 -29.90
CA ARG A 214 3.24 -0.51 -29.62
C ARG A 214 4.13 0.73 -29.33
N SER A 215 4.98 0.69 -28.30
CA SER A 215 6.42 1.12 -28.32
C SER A 215 7.09 1.30 -26.95
N GLY A 216 6.38 1.26 -25.80
CA GLY A 216 7.00 1.56 -24.48
C GLY A 216 6.95 0.49 -23.38
N ILE A 217 6.13 -0.56 -23.50
CA ILE A 217 6.00 -1.58 -22.44
C ILE A 217 6.95 -2.75 -22.71
N SER A 218 7.79 -3.07 -21.73
CA SER A 218 8.69 -4.22 -21.76
C SER A 218 7.92 -5.54 -21.95
N GLU A 219 8.57 -6.57 -22.50
CA GLU A 219 7.97 -7.92 -22.60
C GLU A 219 7.49 -8.43 -21.24
N LEU A 220 8.29 -8.19 -20.19
CA LEU A 220 7.95 -8.52 -18.82
C LEU A 220 6.67 -7.82 -18.35
N GLY A 221 6.53 -6.52 -18.66
CA GLY A 221 5.34 -5.75 -18.35
C GLY A 221 4.09 -6.27 -19.08
N ARG A 222 4.23 -6.72 -20.33
CA ARG A 222 3.13 -7.35 -21.07
C ARG A 222 2.66 -8.65 -20.41
N LEU A 223 3.60 -9.51 -20.00
CA LEU A 223 3.29 -10.76 -19.30
C LEU A 223 2.61 -10.49 -17.95
N SER A 224 3.06 -9.47 -17.22
CA SER A 224 2.43 -9.03 -15.97
C SER A 224 0.98 -8.57 -16.16
N LEU A 225 0.70 -7.82 -17.24
CA LEU A 225 -0.66 -7.40 -17.58
C LEU A 225 -1.55 -8.57 -18.01
N GLU A 226 -1.00 -9.51 -18.78
CA GLU A 226 -1.70 -10.73 -19.19
C GLU A 226 -2.14 -11.55 -17.96
N VAL A 227 -1.22 -11.86 -17.05
CA VAL A 227 -1.56 -12.56 -15.81
C VAL A 227 -2.54 -11.77 -14.95
N SER A 228 -2.40 -10.45 -14.88
CA SER A 228 -3.36 -9.59 -14.16
C SER A 228 -4.77 -9.68 -14.72
N ALA A 229 -4.93 -9.83 -16.04
CA ALA A 229 -6.24 -10.03 -16.68
C ALA A 229 -6.81 -11.43 -16.42
N GLU A 230 -5.96 -12.44 -16.20
CA GLU A 230 -6.35 -13.80 -15.88
C GLU A 230 -6.72 -14.01 -14.40
N CYS A 231 -6.04 -13.31 -13.48
CA CYS A 231 -6.22 -13.50 -12.05
C CYS A 231 -7.53 -12.86 -11.54
N SER A 232 -8.56 -13.68 -11.31
CA SER A 232 -9.77 -13.28 -10.57
C SER A 232 -9.83 -13.90 -9.18
N LEU A 233 -10.87 -13.52 -8.41
CA LEU A 233 -11.23 -14.15 -7.13
C LEU A 233 -12.02 -15.45 -7.30
N ASP A 234 -12.32 -15.85 -8.54
CA ASP A 234 -13.09 -17.06 -8.84
C ASP A 234 -12.25 -18.31 -8.58
N ARG A 235 -12.92 -19.42 -8.28
CA ARG A 235 -12.24 -20.70 -8.04
C ARG A 235 -11.51 -21.23 -9.27
N ASP A 236 -12.00 -20.88 -10.46
CA ASP A 236 -11.43 -21.30 -11.74
C ASP A 236 -10.30 -20.40 -12.23
N SER A 237 -10.00 -19.31 -11.49
CA SER A 237 -8.84 -18.45 -11.72
C SER A 237 -7.56 -19.29 -11.80
N PRO A 238 -6.65 -19.04 -12.76
CA PRO A 238 -5.36 -19.73 -12.83
C PRO A 238 -4.41 -19.29 -11.70
N CYS A 239 -4.76 -18.26 -10.94
CA CYS A 239 -3.93 -17.76 -9.86
C CYS A 239 -4.28 -18.46 -8.53
N LEU A 240 -3.29 -18.64 -7.66
CA LEU A 240 -3.56 -19.07 -6.29
C LEU A 240 -4.45 -18.03 -5.59
N PRO A 241 -5.45 -18.44 -4.80
CA PRO A 241 -6.36 -17.49 -4.18
C PRO A 241 -5.65 -16.60 -3.13
N PRO A 242 -6.11 -15.37 -2.89
CA PRO A 242 -5.53 -14.53 -1.86
C PRO A 242 -5.96 -14.97 -0.45
N LEU A 243 -5.13 -14.64 0.55
CA LEU A 243 -5.53 -14.57 1.97
C LEU A 243 -6.11 -15.89 2.51
N VAL A 244 -5.48 -17.01 2.17
CA VAL A 244 -5.84 -18.35 2.69
C VAL A 244 -5.63 -18.39 4.21
N ASN A 245 -6.68 -18.80 4.92
CA ASN A 245 -6.68 -18.86 6.38
C ASN A 245 -6.04 -20.17 6.88
N LYS A 246 -4.71 -20.18 7.02
CA LYS A 246 -3.96 -21.25 7.67
C LYS A 246 -3.55 -20.87 9.10
N THR A 247 -3.10 -21.85 9.88
CA THR A 247 -2.42 -21.59 11.16
C THR A 247 -1.21 -20.68 10.92
N SER A 248 -1.14 -19.63 11.72
CA SER A 248 -0.10 -18.60 11.67
C SER A 248 0.84 -18.80 12.85
N THR A 249 2.08 -18.38 12.69
CA THR A 249 3.07 -18.36 13.77
C THR A 249 3.43 -16.90 14.01
N TRP A 250 3.32 -16.44 15.24
CA TRP A 250 3.79 -15.13 15.66
C TRP A 250 4.95 -15.29 16.62
N VAL A 251 5.91 -14.38 16.54
CA VAL A 251 6.92 -14.24 17.57
C VAL A 251 6.51 -13.08 18.46
N VAL A 252 6.56 -13.23 19.78
CA VAL A 252 5.98 -12.25 20.71
C VAL A 252 6.98 -11.68 21.72
N SER A 253 6.82 -10.39 22.02
CA SER A 253 7.35 -9.77 23.20
C SER A 253 6.22 -9.36 24.14
N HIS A 254 6.16 -10.01 25.30
CA HIS A 254 5.06 -9.82 26.24
C HIS A 254 5.15 -8.47 26.95
N GLY A 255 6.35 -8.05 27.36
CA GLY A 255 6.57 -6.75 28.01
C GLY A 255 6.19 -5.57 27.12
N ASN A 256 6.53 -5.65 25.83
CA ASN A 256 6.24 -4.63 24.84
C ASN A 256 4.84 -4.76 24.21
N LYS A 257 4.10 -5.85 24.50
CA LYS A 257 2.85 -6.21 23.82
C LYS A 257 3.00 -6.12 22.30
N LEU A 258 4.06 -6.73 21.77
CA LEU A 258 4.43 -6.69 20.36
C LEU A 258 4.46 -8.11 19.79
N ALA A 259 3.88 -8.31 18.62
CA ALA A 259 3.93 -9.59 17.92
C ALA A 259 4.32 -9.40 16.45
N PHE A 260 5.36 -10.11 16.00
CA PHE A 260 5.71 -10.19 14.59
C PHE A 260 5.13 -11.45 13.96
N CYS A 261 4.42 -11.30 12.85
CA CYS A 261 4.08 -12.39 11.95
C CYS A 261 5.36 -13.06 11.44
N LYS A 262 5.54 -14.35 11.73
CA LYS A 262 6.71 -15.10 11.29
C LYS A 262 6.52 -15.58 9.85
N ILE A 263 6.97 -14.76 8.91
CA ILE A 263 7.02 -15.11 7.49
C ILE A 263 8.42 -15.61 7.14
N GLU A 264 8.50 -16.69 6.38
CA GLU A 264 9.80 -17.22 5.97
C GLU A 264 10.47 -16.35 4.90
N LYS A 265 11.79 -16.27 4.96
CA LYS A 265 12.68 -15.56 4.00
C LYS A 265 12.57 -14.04 3.99
N VAL A 266 12.06 -13.48 5.08
CA VAL A 266 11.96 -12.02 5.33
C VAL A 266 12.60 -11.63 6.65
N MET A 267 13.83 -12.12 6.91
CA MET A 267 14.56 -11.92 8.18
C MET A 267 13.84 -12.45 9.45
N SER A 268 13.05 -13.52 9.33
CA SER A 268 12.34 -14.14 10.47
C SER A 268 13.23 -14.48 11.67
N THR A 269 14.42 -15.03 11.43
CA THR A 269 15.36 -15.34 12.52
C THR A 269 15.82 -14.10 13.27
N PHE A 270 16.10 -13.00 12.56
CA PHE A 270 16.49 -11.73 13.17
C PHE A 270 15.34 -11.16 14.02
N MET A 271 14.10 -11.25 13.53
CA MET A 271 12.91 -10.87 14.31
C MET A 271 12.79 -11.69 15.60
N THR A 272 13.01 -13.01 15.51
CA THR A 272 13.00 -13.87 16.71
C THR A 272 14.04 -13.45 17.74
N ALA A 273 15.28 -13.21 17.30
CA ALA A 273 16.34 -12.78 18.18
C ALA A 273 16.08 -11.38 18.77
N THR A 274 15.49 -10.47 17.98
CA THR A 274 15.07 -9.14 18.45
C THR A 274 14.04 -9.25 19.57
N LEU A 275 12.97 -10.03 19.38
CA LEU A 275 11.91 -10.15 20.39
C LEU A 275 12.37 -10.94 21.62
N CYS A 276 13.32 -11.86 21.44
CA CYS A 276 14.03 -12.52 22.53
C CYS A 276 14.81 -11.51 23.38
N TYR A 277 15.58 -10.64 22.74
CA TYR A 277 16.28 -9.54 23.40
C TYR A 277 15.31 -8.57 24.11
N LEU A 278 14.18 -8.21 23.48
CA LEU A 278 13.18 -7.35 24.12
C LEU A 278 12.57 -7.97 25.38
N ASN A 279 12.33 -9.29 25.38
CA ASN A 279 11.79 -9.98 26.56
C ASN A 279 12.81 -10.17 27.69
N ARG A 280 14.09 -10.40 27.37
CA ARG A 280 15.12 -10.82 28.33
C ARG A 280 16.48 -10.16 28.07
N SER A 281 16.52 -8.85 27.88
CA SER A 281 17.73 -8.12 27.44
C SER A 281 18.97 -8.43 28.30
N LYS A 282 18.82 -8.40 29.63
CA LYS A 282 19.91 -8.70 30.58
C LYS A 282 20.47 -10.10 30.40
N GLU A 283 19.61 -11.13 30.31
CA GLU A 283 20.04 -12.52 30.15
C GLU A 283 20.62 -12.78 28.76
N PHE A 284 20.00 -12.19 27.73
CA PHE A 284 20.47 -12.26 26.34
C PHE A 284 21.91 -11.77 26.23
N LEU A 285 22.19 -10.59 26.78
CA LEU A 285 23.53 -9.98 26.77
C LEU A 285 24.51 -10.72 27.69
N ALA A 286 24.10 -11.14 28.89
CA ALA A 286 24.96 -11.86 29.83
C ALA A 286 25.48 -13.20 29.27
N LYS A 287 24.70 -13.84 28.40
CA LYS A 287 25.10 -15.06 27.67
C LYS A 287 25.92 -14.79 26.41
N GLY A 288 26.36 -13.54 26.19
CA GLY A 288 27.17 -13.15 25.04
C GLY A 288 26.44 -13.28 23.69
N ARG A 289 25.10 -13.22 23.68
CA ARG A 289 24.30 -13.32 22.45
C ARG A 289 24.23 -11.98 21.74
N ASN A 290 24.22 -12.03 20.40
CA ASN A 290 23.93 -10.88 19.55
C ASN A 290 22.84 -11.25 18.54
N ILE A 291 21.91 -10.33 18.26
CA ILE A 291 20.77 -10.52 17.36
C ILE A 291 21.26 -10.96 15.96
N HIS A 292 22.29 -10.32 15.41
CA HIS A 292 22.79 -10.62 14.06
C HIS A 292 23.50 -11.99 13.94
N THR A 293 23.94 -12.57 15.06
CA THR A 293 24.59 -13.89 15.14
C THR A 293 23.68 -15.02 15.60
N ASP A 294 22.50 -14.70 16.13
CA ASP A 294 21.53 -15.68 16.62
C ASP A 294 20.85 -16.38 15.42
N THR A 295 21.48 -17.44 14.92
CA THR A 295 20.99 -18.19 13.76
C THR A 295 19.98 -19.27 14.17
N TRP A 296 19.23 -19.81 13.20
CA TRP A 296 18.19 -20.83 13.42
C TRP A 296 18.64 -22.00 14.32
N PHE A 297 19.88 -22.47 14.16
CA PHE A 297 20.42 -23.63 14.87
C PHE A 297 20.81 -23.36 16.33
N ILE A 298 21.02 -22.10 16.70
CA ILE A 298 21.54 -21.71 18.03
C ILE A 298 20.65 -20.69 18.74
N ARG A 299 19.38 -20.57 18.30
CA ARG A 299 18.44 -19.54 18.75
C ARG A 299 18.23 -19.57 20.24
N PHE A 300 18.48 -18.45 20.90
CA PHE A 300 18.41 -18.39 22.35
C PHE A 300 16.98 -18.60 22.90
N CYS A 301 15.97 -17.92 22.35
CA CYS A 301 14.56 -18.11 22.75
C CYS A 301 13.75 -18.96 21.75
N GLY A 302 14.39 -19.85 20.98
CA GLY A 302 13.70 -20.62 19.96
C GLY A 302 12.52 -21.42 20.53
N GLY A 303 11.32 -21.23 19.99
CA GLY A 303 10.11 -21.96 20.42
C GLY A 303 9.40 -21.38 21.66
N GLU A 304 10.12 -20.77 22.60
CA GLU A 304 9.52 -20.20 23.82
C GLU A 304 8.62 -18.99 23.56
N ILE A 305 9.01 -18.17 22.59
CA ILE A 305 8.33 -16.91 22.24
C ILE A 305 7.54 -17.02 20.94
N GLU A 306 7.37 -18.25 20.42
CA GLU A 306 6.62 -18.52 19.18
C GLU A 306 5.25 -19.05 19.52
N ILE A 307 4.22 -18.29 19.17
CA ILE A 307 2.82 -18.66 19.38
C ILE A 307 2.25 -19.10 18.04
N GLU A 308 1.80 -20.35 17.96
CA GLU A 308 1.06 -20.86 16.82
C GLU A 308 -0.44 -20.81 17.06
N GLY A 309 -1.18 -20.35 16.07
CA GLY A 309 -2.62 -20.21 16.24
C GLY A 309 -3.37 -19.68 15.03
N ARG A 310 -4.69 -19.67 15.15
CA ARG A 310 -5.55 -18.82 14.32
C ARG A 310 -5.68 -17.45 14.98
N TYR A 311 -6.35 -16.50 14.31
CA TYR A 311 -6.40 -15.09 14.72
C TYR A 311 -6.84 -14.82 16.17
N ASN A 312 -7.58 -15.74 16.82
CA ASN A 312 -8.04 -15.60 18.20
C ASN A 312 -6.98 -15.85 19.28
N VAL A 313 -5.77 -16.28 18.92
CA VAL A 313 -4.76 -16.72 19.89
C VAL A 313 -3.96 -15.55 20.47
N LEU A 314 -3.87 -14.43 19.76
CA LEU A 314 -3.21 -13.23 20.29
C LEU A 314 -4.22 -12.28 20.97
N PRO A 315 -3.91 -11.77 22.18
CA PRO A 315 -4.76 -10.78 22.84
C PRO A 315 -4.90 -9.49 22.01
N VAL A 316 -6.07 -8.84 22.10
CA VAL A 316 -6.43 -7.62 21.34
C VAL A 316 -5.46 -6.44 21.59
N ASN A 317 -4.69 -6.48 22.69
CA ASN A 317 -3.78 -5.40 23.08
C ASN A 317 -2.37 -5.50 22.49
N TYR A 318 -2.08 -6.49 21.63
CA TYR A 318 -0.78 -6.59 20.96
C TYR A 318 -0.73 -5.69 19.71
N SER A 319 0.36 -4.93 19.58
CA SER A 319 0.76 -4.33 18.31
C SER A 319 1.27 -5.42 17.39
N LEU A 320 0.66 -5.56 16.21
CA LEU A 320 1.03 -6.59 15.25
C LEU A 320 1.91 -6.00 14.18
N ALA A 321 2.98 -6.69 13.82
CA ALA A 321 3.90 -6.27 12.76
C ALA A 321 4.21 -7.43 11.82
N ALA A 322 4.54 -7.12 10.57
CA ALA A 322 4.99 -8.10 9.60
C ALA A 322 6.07 -7.47 8.72
N VAL A 323 7.13 -8.22 8.47
CA VAL A 323 8.12 -7.84 7.45
C VAL A 323 7.67 -8.44 6.12
N ILE A 324 7.61 -7.64 5.07
CA ILE A 324 7.20 -8.07 3.73
C ILE A 324 8.35 -7.83 2.77
N ARG A 325 8.66 -8.81 1.94
CA ARG A 325 9.74 -8.73 0.95
C ARG A 325 9.19 -8.83 -0.46
N HIS A 326 9.90 -8.24 -1.42
CA HIS A 326 9.58 -8.38 -2.83
C HIS A 326 9.44 -9.87 -3.21
N PRO A 327 8.31 -10.32 -3.82
CA PRO A 327 8.03 -11.74 -4.00
C PRO A 327 9.13 -12.49 -4.76
N ILE A 328 9.69 -11.87 -5.81
CA ILE A 328 10.81 -12.46 -6.58
C ILE A 328 12.04 -12.70 -5.70
N THR A 329 12.49 -11.69 -4.96
CA THR A 329 13.73 -11.78 -4.18
C THR A 329 13.55 -12.72 -2.99
N ARG A 330 12.35 -12.75 -2.38
CA ARG A 330 11.96 -13.73 -1.36
C ARG A 330 11.98 -15.15 -1.90
N PHE A 331 11.32 -15.41 -3.02
CA PHE A 331 11.28 -16.73 -3.67
C PHE A 331 12.70 -17.22 -3.99
N LEU A 332 13.52 -16.39 -4.66
CA LEU A 332 14.89 -16.75 -4.98
C LEU A 332 15.72 -16.99 -3.72
N SER A 333 15.54 -16.18 -2.67
CA SER A 333 16.18 -16.43 -1.38
C SER A 333 15.81 -17.79 -0.79
N GLY A 334 14.53 -18.18 -0.90
CA GLY A 334 14.06 -19.50 -0.51
C GLY A 334 14.66 -20.61 -1.36
N PHE A 335 14.64 -20.43 -2.68
CA PHE A 335 15.06 -21.44 -3.64
C PHE A 335 16.56 -21.74 -3.54
N MET A 336 17.38 -20.69 -3.41
CA MET A 336 18.81 -20.85 -3.21
C MET A 336 19.11 -21.60 -1.90
N ASP A 337 18.44 -21.22 -0.82
CA ASP A 337 18.65 -21.83 0.49
C ASP A 337 18.22 -23.31 0.50
N LYS A 338 16.95 -23.56 0.19
CA LYS A 338 16.31 -24.87 0.36
C LYS A 338 16.56 -25.83 -0.79
N CYS A 339 16.56 -25.33 -2.02
CA CYS A 339 16.63 -26.18 -3.21
C CYS A 339 18.04 -26.30 -3.79
N VAL A 340 18.93 -25.33 -3.54
CA VAL A 340 20.29 -25.36 -4.10
C VAL A 340 21.32 -25.76 -3.06
N TYR A 341 21.31 -25.15 -1.87
CA TYR A 341 22.32 -25.42 -0.84
C TYR A 341 21.98 -26.61 0.04
N GLU A 342 20.78 -26.69 0.59
CA GLU A 342 20.37 -27.81 1.45
C GLU A 342 20.19 -29.13 0.69
N GLN A 343 19.83 -29.08 -0.60
CA GLN A 343 19.64 -30.29 -1.41
C GLN A 343 20.90 -31.19 -1.48
N LYS A 344 22.10 -30.64 -1.23
CA LYS A 344 23.33 -31.46 -1.11
C LYS A 344 23.23 -32.51 0.00
N GLN A 345 22.44 -32.27 1.03
CA GLN A 345 22.28 -33.13 2.20
C GLN A 345 20.97 -33.93 2.17
N SER A 346 19.98 -33.49 1.38
CA SER A 346 18.70 -34.19 1.24
C SER A 346 18.22 -34.11 -0.21
N PRO A 347 18.50 -35.14 -1.04
CA PRO A 347 18.18 -35.15 -2.47
C PRO A 347 16.68 -35.04 -2.77
N LYS A 348 15.82 -35.41 -1.80
CA LYS A 348 14.37 -35.40 -1.94
C LYS A 348 13.72 -34.02 -1.81
N LEU A 349 14.47 -33.02 -1.30
CA LEU A 349 13.96 -31.66 -1.14
C LEU A 349 13.59 -31.04 -2.48
N CYS A 350 12.66 -30.08 -2.38
CA CYS A 350 12.15 -29.33 -3.52
C CYS A 350 11.49 -30.22 -4.56
N TYR A 351 10.68 -31.16 -4.05
CA TYR A 351 9.83 -32.06 -4.82
C TYR A 351 10.60 -32.89 -5.86
N ASN A 352 11.83 -33.32 -5.53
CA ASN A 352 12.73 -34.06 -6.42
C ASN A 352 13.09 -33.34 -7.73
N CYS A 353 12.95 -32.01 -7.80
CA CYS A 353 13.15 -31.26 -9.03
C CYS A 353 14.62 -30.97 -9.39
N GLN A 354 15.59 -31.42 -8.59
CA GLN A 354 17.03 -31.28 -8.89
C GLN A 354 17.44 -29.85 -9.33
N ARG A 355 16.94 -28.82 -8.61
CA ARG A 355 17.16 -27.39 -8.90
C ARG A 355 16.51 -26.84 -10.18
N ASN A 356 15.63 -27.60 -10.83
CA ASN A 356 14.86 -27.12 -11.97
C ASN A 356 13.70 -26.22 -11.50
N LEU A 357 13.74 -24.93 -11.86
CA LEU A 357 12.71 -23.95 -11.50
C LEU A 357 11.32 -24.30 -12.05
N SER A 358 11.21 -24.77 -13.30
CA SER A 358 9.89 -25.08 -13.88
C SER A 358 9.26 -26.25 -13.15
N CYS A 359 10.00 -27.35 -12.98
CA CYS A 359 9.54 -28.51 -12.21
C CYS A 359 9.09 -28.10 -10.80
N PHE A 360 9.88 -27.25 -10.12
CA PHE A 360 9.55 -26.80 -8.78
C PHE A 360 8.24 -26.00 -8.77
N LEU A 361 8.12 -24.98 -9.63
CA LEU A 361 6.92 -24.14 -9.70
C LEU A 361 5.68 -24.94 -10.11
N ASP A 362 5.81 -25.91 -11.01
CA ASP A 362 4.70 -26.79 -11.42
C ASP A 362 4.18 -27.63 -10.25
N ASN A 363 5.09 -28.27 -9.51
CA ASN A 363 4.72 -29.06 -8.34
C ASN A 363 4.22 -28.20 -7.19
N PHE A 364 4.85 -27.04 -6.97
CA PHE A 364 4.48 -26.09 -5.94
C PHE A 364 3.09 -25.49 -6.20
N TYR A 365 2.79 -25.10 -7.43
CA TYR A 365 1.47 -24.61 -7.82
C TYR A 365 0.38 -25.66 -7.59
N LYS A 366 0.58 -26.90 -8.07
CA LYS A 366 -0.36 -28.02 -7.86
C LYS A 366 -0.63 -28.28 -6.37
N LYS A 367 0.43 -28.31 -5.56
CA LYS A 367 0.31 -28.50 -4.11
C LYS A 367 -0.32 -27.28 -3.42
N GLY A 368 0.00 -26.07 -3.86
CA GLY A 368 -0.59 -24.82 -3.37
C GLY A 368 -2.09 -24.74 -3.61
N ARG A 369 -2.56 -25.12 -4.80
CA ARG A 369 -4.00 -25.22 -5.13
C ARG A 369 -4.73 -26.24 -4.25
N ARG A 370 -4.10 -27.39 -3.96
CA ARG A 370 -4.66 -28.39 -3.03
C ARG A 370 -4.70 -27.85 -1.60
N PHE A 371 -3.63 -27.20 -1.16
CA PHE A 371 -3.52 -26.61 0.17
C PHE A 371 -4.52 -25.47 0.38
N SER A 372 -4.81 -24.64 -0.62
CA SER A 372 -5.80 -23.56 -0.46
C SER A 372 -7.21 -24.07 -0.15
N ASN A 373 -7.54 -25.30 -0.55
CA ASN A 373 -8.83 -25.93 -0.24
C ASN A 373 -8.86 -26.56 1.16
N ASN A 374 -7.72 -27.04 1.64
CA ASN A 374 -7.57 -27.62 2.98
C ASN A 374 -6.26 -27.13 3.63
N PRO A 375 -6.26 -25.92 4.23
CA PRO A 375 -5.05 -25.22 4.64
C PRO A 375 -4.52 -25.69 6.01
N PHE A 376 -4.26 -27.00 6.13
CA PHE A 376 -3.74 -27.64 7.33
C PHE A 376 -2.41 -28.34 7.05
N GLY A 377 -1.46 -28.24 7.99
CA GLY A 377 -0.19 -28.97 7.95
C GLY A 377 0.64 -28.73 6.69
N PRO A 378 1.17 -27.51 6.44
CA PRO A 378 2.00 -27.26 5.27
C PRO A 378 3.25 -28.15 5.27
N ASP A 379 3.59 -28.68 4.09
CA ASP A 379 4.84 -29.43 3.89
C ASP A 379 6.09 -28.53 4.03
N TYR A 380 7.27 -29.15 4.02
CA TYR A 380 8.53 -28.45 4.24
C TYR A 380 8.73 -27.27 3.27
N GLU A 381 8.50 -27.50 1.98
CA GLU A 381 8.58 -26.45 0.97
C GLU A 381 7.50 -25.39 1.17
N GLN A 382 6.23 -25.77 1.41
CA GLN A 382 5.15 -24.82 1.68
C GLN A 382 5.46 -23.89 2.84
N LYS A 383 6.05 -24.39 3.93
CA LYS A 383 6.48 -23.56 5.07
C LYS A 383 7.42 -22.43 4.65
N HIS A 384 8.25 -22.61 3.62
CA HIS A 384 9.22 -21.62 3.16
C HIS A 384 8.78 -20.78 1.95
N PHE A 385 7.87 -21.29 1.13
CA PHE A 385 7.56 -20.72 -0.19
C PHE A 385 6.13 -20.24 -0.38
N LEU A 386 5.19 -20.51 0.55
CA LEU A 386 3.80 -20.06 0.38
C LEU A 386 3.71 -18.54 0.14
N PRO A 387 2.65 -18.03 -0.51
CA PRO A 387 2.43 -16.58 -0.61
C PRO A 387 2.48 -15.91 0.76
N GLN A 388 3.14 -14.75 0.87
CA GLN A 388 3.30 -14.01 2.11
C GLN A 388 1.95 -13.61 2.70
N ASN A 389 0.98 -13.26 1.85
CA ASN A 389 -0.38 -12.95 2.27
C ASN A 389 -1.16 -14.15 2.84
N TRP A 390 -0.60 -15.37 2.83
CA TRP A 390 -1.17 -16.54 3.52
C TRP A 390 -0.57 -16.77 4.91
N TYR A 391 0.51 -16.07 5.29
CA TYR A 391 1.19 -16.39 6.55
C TYR A 391 0.42 -15.96 7.78
N CYS A 392 -0.31 -14.85 7.69
CA CYS A 392 -1.01 -14.22 8.80
C CYS A 392 -2.41 -13.73 8.39
N PRO A 393 -3.33 -13.55 9.35
CA PRO A 393 -4.71 -13.15 9.10
C PRO A 393 -4.81 -11.63 8.83
N PHE A 394 -4.20 -11.17 7.74
CA PHE A 394 -4.15 -9.73 7.40
C PHE A 394 -5.51 -9.08 7.15
N ARG A 395 -6.58 -9.86 6.94
CA ARG A 395 -7.96 -9.34 6.87
C ARG A 395 -8.57 -9.03 8.24
N ALA A 396 -8.16 -9.76 9.27
CA ALA A 396 -8.82 -9.72 10.57
C ALA A 396 -8.27 -8.61 11.48
N GLN A 397 -7.01 -8.20 11.25
CA GLN A 397 -6.29 -7.29 12.14
C GLN A 397 -5.36 -6.37 11.35
N GLN A 398 -5.07 -5.21 11.94
CA GLN A 398 -4.15 -4.23 11.37
C GLN A 398 -2.71 -4.58 11.75
N TYR A 399 -1.81 -4.56 10.77
CA TYR A 399 -0.38 -4.82 10.95
C TYR A 399 0.45 -3.58 10.60
N PHE A 400 1.49 -3.31 11.38
CA PHE A 400 2.61 -2.49 10.94
C PHE A 400 3.41 -3.28 9.89
N ILE A 401 3.46 -2.76 8.67
CA ILE A 401 4.20 -3.39 7.57
C ILE A 401 5.60 -2.77 7.47
N VAL A 402 6.62 -3.63 7.60
CA VAL A 402 8.02 -3.25 7.41
C VAL A 402 8.48 -3.80 6.05
N PRO A 403 8.74 -2.96 5.04
CA PRO A 403 9.27 -3.44 3.76
C PRO A 403 10.72 -3.89 3.93
N TYR A 404 11.04 -5.10 3.47
CA TYR A 404 12.40 -5.62 3.48
C TYR A 404 13.26 -4.93 2.41
N GLY A 405 14.43 -4.44 2.81
CA GLY A 405 15.37 -3.76 1.94
C GLY A 405 16.38 -4.69 1.27
N ASP A 406 16.23 -4.93 -0.03
CA ASP A 406 17.24 -5.69 -0.82
C ASP A 406 18.43 -4.81 -1.25
N ASP A 407 18.22 -3.51 -1.50
CA ASP A 407 19.25 -2.53 -1.89
C ASP A 407 19.64 -1.57 -0.75
N ALA A 408 20.60 -0.67 -1.00
CA ALA A 408 21.09 0.26 0.02
C ALA A 408 20.01 1.20 0.56
N PHE A 409 19.15 1.74 -0.32
CA PHE A 409 18.08 2.65 0.07
C PHE A 409 16.97 1.91 0.82
N GLY A 410 16.54 0.78 0.28
CA GLY A 410 15.56 -0.10 0.91
C GLY A 410 16.00 -0.56 2.30
N LYS A 411 17.30 -0.78 2.53
CA LYS A 411 17.84 -1.11 3.88
C LYS A 411 17.66 0.04 4.87
N VAL A 412 17.85 1.28 4.44
CA VAL A 412 17.60 2.46 5.28
C VAL A 412 16.12 2.54 5.65
N VAL A 413 15.22 2.40 4.66
CA VAL A 413 13.77 2.42 4.89
C VAL A 413 13.32 1.27 5.80
N MET A 414 13.83 0.06 5.56
CA MET A 414 13.55 -1.11 6.39
C MET A 414 13.98 -0.87 7.83
N LYS A 415 15.20 -0.36 8.05
CA LYS A 415 15.73 -0.06 9.38
C LYS A 415 14.86 0.95 10.12
N GLU A 416 14.54 2.07 9.48
CA GLU A 416 13.68 3.11 10.06
C GLU A 416 12.30 2.55 10.44
N LYS A 417 11.64 1.82 9.52
CA LYS A 417 10.32 1.24 9.76
C LYS A 417 10.35 0.16 10.83
N PHE A 418 11.41 -0.63 10.91
CA PHE A 418 11.57 -1.63 11.95
C PHE A 418 11.69 -0.98 13.33
N LEU A 419 12.50 0.06 13.47
CA LEU A 419 12.65 0.82 14.72
C LEU A 419 11.35 1.58 15.08
N ASP A 420 10.60 2.09 14.10
CA ASP A 420 9.27 2.68 14.32
C ASP A 420 8.31 1.70 15.00
N VAL A 421 8.33 0.42 14.61
CA VAL A 421 7.51 -0.62 15.25
C VAL A 421 7.91 -0.83 16.70
N ILE A 422 9.21 -0.94 16.98
CA ILE A 422 9.70 -1.14 18.34
C ILE A 422 9.36 0.07 19.22
N ARG A 423 9.53 1.29 18.69
CA ARG A 423 9.19 2.54 19.39
C ARG A 423 7.70 2.65 19.68
N ALA A 424 6.84 2.30 18.72
CA ALA A 424 5.39 2.27 18.89
C ALA A 424 4.94 1.23 19.94
N ALA A 425 5.74 0.20 20.17
CA ALA A 425 5.52 -0.83 21.18
C ALA A 425 6.27 -0.56 22.50
N ASN A 426 6.53 0.71 22.83
CA ASN A 426 7.19 1.13 24.07
C ASN A 426 8.60 0.53 24.29
N GLY A 427 9.37 0.31 23.22
CA GLY A 427 10.80 0.01 23.35
C GLY A 427 11.57 1.19 23.94
N THR A 428 12.53 0.91 24.84
CA THR A 428 13.37 1.95 25.45
C THR A 428 14.42 2.47 24.47
N ASP A 429 14.98 3.66 24.75
CA ASP A 429 16.05 4.22 23.92
C ASP A 429 17.28 3.31 23.84
N GLU A 430 17.65 2.67 24.95
CA GLU A 430 18.73 1.66 25.00
C GLU A 430 18.43 0.45 24.09
N GLN A 431 17.19 -0.05 24.11
CA GLN A 431 16.78 -1.15 23.23
C GLN A 431 16.82 -0.73 21.76
N LEU A 432 16.34 0.47 21.44
CA LEU A 432 16.33 1.02 20.09
C LEU A 432 17.75 1.20 19.55
N GLU A 433 18.65 1.77 20.34
CA GLU A 433 20.06 1.96 19.97
C GLU A 433 20.77 0.63 19.73
N TYR A 434 20.56 -0.36 20.62
CA TYR A 434 21.14 -1.70 20.44
C TYR A 434 20.59 -2.38 19.17
N ILE A 435 19.28 -2.36 18.95
CA ILE A 435 18.65 -2.97 17.76
C ILE A 435 19.11 -2.26 16.48
N GLU A 436 19.25 -0.93 16.50
CA GLU A 436 19.75 -0.17 15.37
C GLU A 436 21.18 -0.60 14.99
N LYS A 437 22.05 -0.74 15.99
CA LYS A 437 23.41 -1.26 15.80
C LYS A 437 23.38 -2.67 15.19
N GLU A 438 22.52 -3.55 15.70
CA GLU A 438 22.39 -4.92 15.23
C GLU A 438 21.89 -5.02 13.77
N LEU A 439 21.02 -4.10 13.35
CA LEU A 439 20.53 -4.00 11.97
C LEU A 439 21.61 -3.58 10.96
N ASN A 440 22.68 -2.91 11.42
CA ASN A 440 23.78 -2.48 10.55
C ASN A 440 24.79 -3.61 10.25
N TYR A 441 24.80 -4.69 11.04
CA TYR A 441 25.67 -5.83 10.76
C TYR A 441 25.17 -6.65 9.56
N LYS A 442 26.12 -7.12 8.74
CA LYS A 442 25.80 -8.04 7.65
C LYS A 442 25.43 -9.39 8.23
N SER A 443 24.26 -9.92 7.84
CA SER A 443 23.91 -11.29 8.23
C SER A 443 24.88 -12.30 7.60
N PRO A 444 25.14 -13.44 8.25
CA PRO A 444 26.02 -14.49 7.72
C PRO A 444 25.61 -15.01 6.32
N HIS A 445 24.33 -14.81 5.97
CA HIS A 445 23.72 -15.27 4.72
C HIS A 445 23.70 -14.19 3.62
N ALA A 446 24.06 -12.94 3.94
CA ALA A 446 23.91 -11.80 3.03
C ALA A 446 24.92 -11.76 1.88
N THR A 447 26.08 -12.41 2.00
CA THR A 447 27.27 -11.97 1.22
C THR A 447 27.91 -13.03 0.32
N LYS A 448 27.56 -14.33 0.41
CA LYS A 448 28.44 -15.35 -0.20
C LYS A 448 28.13 -15.82 -1.63
N LYS A 449 26.98 -15.52 -2.26
CA LYS A 449 26.57 -16.29 -3.47
C LYS A 449 25.69 -15.54 -4.48
N ASN A 450 25.99 -14.27 -4.75
CA ASN A 450 25.12 -13.41 -5.57
C ASN A 450 25.08 -13.84 -7.06
N ASP A 451 26.17 -14.40 -7.60
CA ASP A 451 26.25 -14.73 -9.03
C ASP A 451 25.29 -15.85 -9.43
N LEU A 452 25.23 -16.93 -8.66
CA LEU A 452 24.31 -18.04 -8.95
C LEU A 452 22.85 -17.61 -8.75
N LYS A 453 22.56 -16.77 -7.75
CA LYS A 453 21.23 -16.19 -7.57
C LYS A 453 20.81 -15.36 -8.79
N ASN A 454 21.74 -14.58 -9.36
CA ASN A 454 21.51 -13.80 -10.57
C ASN A 454 21.26 -14.68 -11.80
N VAL A 455 21.89 -15.85 -11.91
CA VAL A 455 21.57 -16.83 -12.97
C VAL A 455 20.12 -17.29 -12.87
N TYR A 456 19.64 -17.67 -11.68
CA TYR A 456 18.24 -18.07 -11.49
C TYR A 456 17.26 -16.91 -11.67
N LEU A 457 17.63 -15.69 -11.26
CA LEU A 457 16.84 -14.47 -11.50
C LEU A 457 16.65 -14.24 -12.99
N LYS A 458 17.75 -14.23 -13.76
CA LYS A 458 17.69 -14.06 -15.22
C LYS A 458 16.85 -15.16 -15.86
N LYS A 459 17.03 -16.42 -15.45
CA LYS A 459 16.22 -17.54 -15.95
C LYS A 459 14.73 -17.36 -15.67
N LEU A 460 14.37 -16.95 -14.46
CA LEU A 460 12.98 -16.69 -14.06
C LEU A 460 12.35 -15.58 -14.90
N LEU A 461 13.05 -14.45 -15.07
CA LEU A 461 12.52 -13.27 -15.75
C LEU A 461 12.53 -13.38 -17.29
N ALA A 462 13.51 -14.07 -17.87
CA ALA A 462 13.67 -14.18 -19.32
C ALA A 462 12.89 -15.34 -19.94
N THR A 463 12.26 -16.20 -19.14
CA THR A 463 11.48 -17.35 -19.63
C THR A 463 9.98 -17.07 -19.43
N PRO A 464 9.21 -16.70 -20.47
CA PRO A 464 7.82 -16.26 -20.34
C PRO A 464 6.93 -17.24 -19.57
N GLU A 465 6.96 -18.51 -19.93
CA GLU A 465 6.17 -19.56 -19.27
C GLU A 465 6.52 -19.74 -17.79
N LEU A 466 7.80 -19.64 -17.46
CA LEU A 466 8.27 -19.76 -16.09
C LEU A 466 7.85 -18.55 -15.25
N PHE A 467 7.92 -17.37 -15.85
CA PHE A 467 7.51 -16.11 -15.23
C PHE A 467 6.01 -16.07 -14.99
N LYS A 468 5.19 -16.50 -15.96
CA LYS A 468 3.73 -16.62 -15.80
C LYS A 468 3.36 -17.53 -14.64
N LYS A 469 3.94 -18.73 -14.57
CA LYS A 469 3.72 -19.67 -13.45
C LYS A 469 4.07 -19.04 -12.11
N PHE A 470 5.19 -18.32 -12.04
CA PHE A 470 5.57 -17.59 -10.83
C PHE A 470 4.53 -16.54 -10.45
N LEU A 471 4.06 -15.73 -11.40
CA LEU A 471 3.02 -14.74 -11.15
C LEU A 471 1.70 -15.40 -10.72
N HIS A 472 1.26 -16.49 -11.33
CA HIS A 472 0.06 -17.22 -10.89
C HIS A 472 0.14 -17.65 -9.42
N ILE A 473 1.34 -17.95 -8.91
CA ILE A 473 1.54 -18.32 -7.50
C ILE A 473 1.53 -17.08 -6.58
N PHE A 474 2.22 -16.01 -6.98
CA PHE A 474 2.53 -14.88 -6.09
C PHE A 474 1.81 -13.58 -6.43
N TYR A 475 0.91 -13.56 -7.41
CA TYR A 475 0.21 -12.37 -7.90
C TYR A 475 -0.37 -11.54 -6.75
N TYR A 476 -1.08 -12.20 -5.83
CA TYR A 476 -1.70 -11.49 -4.73
C TYR A 476 -0.74 -11.01 -3.64
N ASP A 477 0.53 -11.46 -3.60
CA ASP A 477 1.53 -10.78 -2.78
C ASP A 477 1.87 -9.39 -3.37
N PHE A 478 1.98 -9.29 -4.69
CA PHE A 478 2.19 -8.00 -5.36
C PHE A 478 1.01 -7.06 -5.10
N ILE A 479 -0.20 -7.54 -5.39
CA ILE A 479 -1.42 -6.74 -5.26
C ILE A 479 -1.68 -6.34 -3.81
N PHE A 480 -1.63 -7.29 -2.87
CA PHE A 480 -2.02 -7.05 -1.48
C PHE A 480 -1.05 -6.09 -0.77
N PHE A 481 0.25 -6.20 -1.03
CA PHE A 481 1.27 -5.35 -0.39
C PHE A 481 1.64 -4.11 -1.21
N GLY A 482 0.93 -3.84 -2.31
CA GLY A 482 1.17 -2.66 -3.15
C GLY A 482 2.55 -2.63 -3.80
N ILE A 483 3.10 -3.81 -4.12
CA ILE A 483 4.38 -3.96 -4.80
C ILE A 483 4.08 -3.95 -6.31
N PRO A 484 4.72 -3.08 -7.11
CA PRO A 484 4.52 -3.08 -8.56
C PRO A 484 4.79 -4.46 -9.16
N LEU A 485 3.95 -4.85 -10.13
CA LEU A 485 4.23 -6.05 -10.92
C LEU A 485 5.50 -5.83 -11.76
N PRO A 486 6.30 -6.88 -12.01
CA PRO A 486 7.56 -6.72 -12.73
C PRO A 486 7.35 -6.20 -14.15
N GLY A 487 8.17 -5.24 -14.57
CA GLY A 487 8.07 -4.57 -15.87
C GLY A 487 7.00 -3.49 -15.94
N LEU A 488 6.30 -3.22 -14.82
CA LEU A 488 5.34 -2.11 -14.62
C LEU A 488 5.78 -1.17 -13.49
N GLU A 489 7.07 -1.22 -13.12
CA GLU A 489 7.63 -0.26 -12.18
C GLU A 489 7.58 1.16 -12.79
N PRO A 490 7.41 2.21 -11.96
CA PRO A 490 7.53 3.58 -12.45
C PRO A 490 8.91 3.76 -13.09
N SER A 491 8.96 4.28 -14.32
CA SER A 491 10.25 4.65 -14.91
C SER A 491 10.90 5.71 -14.01
N ASN A 492 12.11 5.42 -13.53
CA ASN A 492 12.99 6.46 -13.02
C ASN A 492 13.54 7.21 -14.24
N GLU A 493 12.68 8.00 -14.88
CA GLU A 493 13.14 9.01 -15.83
C GLU A 493 13.74 10.15 -15.01
N SER A 494 15.08 10.13 -14.94
CA SER A 494 15.95 11.23 -14.56
C SER A 494 15.94 12.33 -15.62
#